data_AF-A0A3S1PFQ0-F1
#
_entry.id   AF-A0A3S1PFQ0-F1
#
_cell.length_a   1.000
_cell.length_b   1.000
_cell.length_c   1.000
_cell.angle_alpha   90.00
_cell.angle_beta   90.00
_cell.angle_gamma   90.00
#
_symmetry.space_group_name_H-M   'P 1'
#
loop_
_entity.id
_entity.type
_entity.pdbx_description
1 polymer ?
#
loop_
_entity_poly.entity_id
_entity_poly.type
_entity_poly.pdbx_seq_one_letter_code
_entity_poly.pdbx_strand_id
1 'polypeptide(L)'
;MVLAFFCYATWLATGFLLWPSYPVLALAILALTAALQSSIMHEVLHGHPTRNARVNEAFVFLPIGLVWPFRRFKTIHLRHHADERLTDPLDDPESYYQALWQHDELPPTMKFLLKINNTMAGRFVLGPWLSCVGFFIDDAKQVIAGDKAIRKAWLLHAIGLAVVMPIVQFGFGIPLWLYILVPV
;
A
#
# COMPACT_ATOMS: atom_id res chain seq x y z
N MET A 1 -1.08 -19.83 1.84
CA MET A 1 -0.99 -20.26 0.42
C MET A 1 -2.36 -20.21 -0.25
N VAL A 2 -3.35 -20.99 0.19
CA VAL A 2 -4.72 -21.00 -0.39
C VAL A 2 -5.33 -19.60 -0.48
N LEU A 3 -5.23 -18.80 0.58
CA LEU A 3 -5.77 -17.43 0.61
C LEU A 3 -5.15 -16.50 -0.45
N ALA A 4 -3.86 -16.66 -0.74
CA ALA A 4 -3.19 -15.88 -1.79
C ALA A 4 -3.74 -16.24 -3.17
N PHE A 5 -3.86 -17.53 -3.47
CA PHE A 5 -4.46 -17.99 -4.73
C PHE A 5 -5.92 -17.55 -4.86
N PHE A 6 -6.69 -17.66 -3.77
CA PHE A 6 -8.08 -17.19 -3.73
C PHE A 6 -8.17 -15.68 -4.02
N CYS A 7 -7.28 -14.88 -3.43
CA CYS A 7 -7.22 -13.44 -3.65
C CYS A 7 -6.98 -13.09 -5.13
N TYR A 8 -5.95 -13.66 -5.77
CA TYR A 8 -5.69 -13.42 -7.19
C TYR A 8 -6.77 -14.01 -8.11
N ALA A 9 -7.34 -15.16 -7.76
CA ALA A 9 -8.45 -15.74 -8.51
C ALA A 9 -9.70 -14.85 -8.45
N THR A 10 -9.99 -14.28 -7.27
CA THR A 10 -11.08 -13.32 -7.09
C THR A 10 -10.82 -12.07 -7.91
N TRP A 11 -9.61 -11.52 -7.84
CA TRP A 11 -9.22 -10.36 -8.64
C TRP A 11 -9.41 -10.58 -10.14
N LEU A 12 -8.92 -11.71 -10.69
CA LEU A 12 -9.09 -12.06 -12.10
C LEU A 12 -10.55 -12.30 -12.46
N ALA A 13 -11.31 -13.05 -11.64
CA ALA A 13 -12.71 -13.35 -11.89
C ALA A 13 -13.56 -12.08 -11.86
N THR A 14 -13.35 -11.19 -10.90
CA THR A 14 -14.06 -9.92 -10.81
C THR A 14 -13.73 -9.02 -12.01
N GLY A 15 -12.46 -8.93 -12.40
CA GLY A 15 -12.03 -8.12 -13.54
C GLY A 15 -12.53 -8.63 -14.90
N PHE A 16 -12.51 -9.94 -15.14
CA PHE A 16 -12.93 -10.50 -16.43
C PHE A 16 -14.42 -10.79 -16.53
N LEU A 17 -15.05 -11.28 -15.45
CA LEU A 17 -16.41 -11.81 -15.50
C LEU A 17 -17.44 -10.81 -14.97
N LEU A 18 -17.08 -10.02 -13.94
CA LEU A 18 -18.06 -9.18 -13.25
C LEU A 18 -18.04 -7.73 -13.75
N TRP A 19 -16.86 -7.16 -14.01
CA TRP A 19 -16.71 -5.78 -14.47
C TRP A 19 -17.56 -5.42 -15.70
N PRO A 20 -17.63 -6.24 -16.78
CA PRO A 20 -18.37 -5.85 -17.99
C PRO A 20 -19.88 -5.66 -17.77
N SER A 21 -20.45 -6.30 -16.75
CA SER A 21 -21.90 -6.30 -16.51
C SER A 21 -22.29 -5.56 -15.22
N TYR A 22 -21.42 -5.52 -14.20
CA TYR A 22 -21.72 -4.98 -12.88
C TYR A 22 -20.54 -4.14 -12.35
N PRO A 23 -20.25 -2.97 -12.95
CA PRO A 23 -19.03 -2.20 -12.65
C PRO A 23 -18.95 -1.73 -11.18
N VAL A 24 -20.07 -1.30 -10.58
CA VAL A 24 -20.10 -0.85 -9.17
C VAL A 24 -19.81 -1.99 -8.22
N LEU A 25 -20.45 -3.15 -8.41
CA LEU A 25 -20.21 -4.33 -7.59
C LEU A 25 -18.78 -4.86 -7.78
N ALA A 26 -18.28 -4.83 -9.01
CA ALA A 26 -16.91 -5.20 -9.31
C ALA A 26 -15.90 -4.32 -8.57
N LEU A 27 -16.08 -2.99 -8.57
CA LEU A 27 -15.20 -2.09 -7.80
C LEU A 27 -15.24 -2.36 -6.30
N ALA A 28 -16.43 -2.64 -5.73
CA ALA A 28 -16.55 -2.98 -4.32
C ALA A 28 -15.81 -4.29 -3.97
N ILE A 29 -15.93 -5.33 -4.80
CA ILE A 29 -15.23 -6.60 -4.60
C ILE A 29 -13.72 -6.43 -4.81
N LEU A 30 -13.31 -5.64 -5.80
CA LEU A 30 -11.89 -5.32 -6.02
C LEU A 30 -11.30 -4.59 -4.80
N ALA A 31 -12.07 -3.72 -4.13
CA ALA A 31 -11.61 -3.01 -2.93
C ALA A 31 -11.39 -3.97 -1.76
N LEU A 32 -12.34 -4.89 -1.54
CA LEU A 32 -12.18 -5.96 -0.56
C LEU A 32 -11.01 -6.89 -0.91
N THR A 33 -10.80 -7.16 -2.19
CA THR A 33 -9.71 -8.01 -2.67
C THR A 33 -8.35 -7.33 -2.47
N ALA A 34 -8.25 -6.03 -2.72
CA ALA A 34 -7.06 -5.24 -2.43
C ALA A 34 -6.76 -5.21 -0.93
N ALA A 35 -7.78 -5.00 -0.08
CA ALA A 35 -7.64 -5.08 1.38
C ALA A 35 -7.16 -6.46 1.84
N LEU A 36 -7.71 -7.54 1.27
CA LEU A 36 -7.24 -8.91 1.53
C LEU A 36 -5.78 -9.09 1.09
N GLN A 37 -5.39 -8.55 -0.06
CA GLN A 37 -4.00 -8.63 -0.53
C GLN A 37 -3.04 -7.89 0.41
N SER A 38 -3.42 -6.72 0.92
CA SER A 38 -2.66 -6.00 1.95
C SER A 38 -2.50 -6.83 3.24
N SER A 39 -3.57 -7.52 3.68
CA SER A 39 -3.50 -8.45 4.81
C SER A 39 -2.56 -9.63 4.54
N ILE A 40 -2.60 -10.21 3.33
CA ILE A 40 -1.68 -11.29 2.95
C ILE A 40 -0.23 -10.78 2.91
N MET A 41 0.01 -9.54 2.42
CA MET A 41 1.32 -8.91 2.45
C MET A 41 1.86 -8.79 3.88
N HIS A 42 1.01 -8.42 4.84
CA HIS A 42 1.35 -8.37 6.27
C HIS A 42 1.79 -9.74 6.80
N GLU A 43 1.07 -10.81 6.50
CA GLU A 43 1.50 -12.15 6.94
C GLU A 43 2.79 -12.60 6.24
N VAL A 44 2.95 -12.24 4.97
CA VAL A 44 4.11 -12.60 4.16
C VAL A 44 5.39 -11.91 4.63
N LEU A 45 5.30 -10.66 5.10
CA LEU A 45 6.46 -9.96 5.67
C LEU A 45 6.95 -10.61 6.98
N HIS A 46 6.07 -11.25 7.74
CA HIS A 46 6.36 -11.99 8.98
C HIS A 46 6.95 -13.38 8.72
N GLY A 47 7.13 -13.75 7.45
CA GLY A 47 7.75 -15.02 7.06
C GLY A 47 6.76 -16.15 6.85
N HIS A 48 5.47 -15.87 6.68
CA HIS A 48 4.48 -16.85 6.23
C HIS A 48 4.37 -16.87 4.70
N PRO A 49 3.89 -17.96 4.08
CA PRO A 49 3.50 -19.24 4.70
C PRO A 49 4.63 -20.27 4.81
N THR A 50 5.82 -20.00 4.26
CA THR A 50 6.94 -20.95 4.23
C THR A 50 8.18 -20.38 4.91
N ARG A 51 9.16 -21.22 5.24
CA ARG A 51 10.46 -20.74 5.77
C ARG A 51 11.30 -19.96 4.75
N ASN A 52 10.94 -19.97 3.47
CA ASN A 52 11.69 -19.31 2.40
C ASN A 52 11.08 -17.95 2.05
N ALA A 53 11.77 -16.88 2.42
CA ALA A 53 11.32 -15.51 2.17
C ALA A 53 11.08 -15.19 0.69
N ARG A 54 11.83 -15.80 -0.24
CA ARG A 54 11.64 -15.56 -1.69
C ARG A 54 10.37 -16.22 -2.21
N VAL A 55 10.06 -17.43 -1.72
CA VAL A 55 8.81 -18.12 -2.03
C VAL A 55 7.62 -17.36 -1.46
N ASN A 56 7.76 -16.84 -0.24
CA ASN A 56 6.71 -16.03 0.38
C ASN A 56 6.47 -14.73 -0.39
N GLU A 57 7.54 -14.01 -0.75
CA GLU A 57 7.44 -12.79 -1.56
C GLU A 57 6.77 -13.05 -2.92
N ALA A 58 7.00 -14.20 -3.55
CA ALA A 58 6.35 -14.55 -4.81
C ALA A 58 4.82 -14.58 -4.71
N PHE A 59 4.24 -14.87 -3.53
CA PHE A 59 2.79 -14.83 -3.30
C PHE A 59 2.19 -13.42 -3.28
N VAL A 60 3.00 -12.36 -3.21
CA VAL A 60 2.52 -10.98 -3.17
C VAL A 60 3.28 -10.08 -4.15
N PHE A 61 4.08 -10.69 -5.03
CA PHE A 61 4.95 -9.98 -5.95
C PHE A 61 4.17 -9.09 -6.93
N LEU A 62 2.96 -9.51 -7.33
CA LEU A 62 2.08 -8.71 -8.18
C LEU A 62 1.24 -7.76 -7.30
N PRO A 63 1.52 -6.45 -7.31
CA PRO A 63 0.90 -5.51 -6.38
C PRO A 63 -0.46 -5.05 -6.92
N ILE A 64 -1.50 -5.87 -6.76
CA ILE A 64 -2.85 -5.49 -7.22
C ILE A 64 -3.40 -4.28 -6.47
N GLY A 65 -2.89 -3.99 -5.27
CA GLY A 65 -3.15 -2.77 -4.50
C GLY A 65 -2.34 -1.54 -4.95
N LEU A 66 -1.50 -1.63 -5.99
CA LEU A 66 -0.76 -0.56 -6.67
C LEU A 66 0.24 0.30 -5.87
N VAL A 67 -0.09 0.75 -4.67
CA VAL A 67 0.58 1.86 -3.99
C VAL A 67 1.86 1.43 -3.30
N TRP A 68 1.83 0.31 -2.58
CA TRP A 68 2.84 -0.03 -1.57
C TRP A 68 3.88 -1.06 -2.07
N PRO A 69 5.17 -0.69 -2.22
CA PRO A 69 6.23 -1.65 -2.53
C PRO A 69 6.41 -2.65 -1.39
N PHE A 70 6.18 -3.95 -1.65
CA PHE A 70 6.22 -4.99 -0.61
C PHE A 70 7.49 -4.95 0.25
N ARG A 71 8.67 -4.85 -0.36
CA ARG A 71 9.93 -4.82 0.39
C ARG A 71 10.10 -3.57 1.25
N ARG A 72 9.54 -2.45 0.81
CA ARG A 72 9.58 -1.22 1.59
C ARG A 72 8.64 -1.32 2.79
N PHE A 73 7.41 -1.76 2.56
CA PHE A 73 6.44 -2.06 3.61
C PHE A 73 7.03 -3.02 4.65
N LYS A 74 7.58 -4.15 4.21
CA LYS A 74 8.29 -5.11 5.07
C LYS A 74 9.37 -4.45 5.93
N THR A 75 10.18 -3.57 5.35
CA THR A 75 11.31 -2.96 6.07
C THR A 75 10.82 -1.98 7.14
N ILE A 76 9.84 -1.13 6.83
CA ILE A 76 9.27 -0.16 7.77
C ILE A 76 8.55 -0.89 8.90
N HIS A 77 7.70 -1.85 8.55
CA HIS A 77 6.87 -2.55 9.51
C HIS A 77 7.65 -3.45 10.47
N LEU A 78 8.71 -4.13 9.99
CA LEU A 78 9.59 -4.89 10.88
C LEU A 78 10.40 -3.99 11.82
N ARG A 79 10.70 -2.73 11.42
CA ARG A 79 11.32 -1.76 12.32
C ARG A 79 10.33 -1.30 13.39
N HIS A 80 9.09 -1.00 13.01
CA HIS A 80 8.01 -0.70 13.95
C HIS A 80 7.85 -1.81 15.01
N HIS A 81 7.83 -3.08 14.61
CA HIS A 81 7.75 -4.19 15.55
C HIS A 81 9.01 -4.41 16.42
N ALA A 82 10.17 -3.94 15.96
CA ALA A 82 11.40 -4.02 16.72
C ALA A 82 11.57 -2.82 17.68
N ASP A 83 10.71 -1.82 17.59
CA ASP A 83 10.72 -0.64 18.44
C ASP A 83 10.04 -0.92 19.79
N GLU A 84 10.75 -0.62 20.87
CA GLU A 84 10.24 -0.74 22.24
C GLU A 84 9.30 0.43 22.61
N ARG A 85 9.40 1.56 21.90
CA ARG A 85 8.67 2.80 22.13
C ARG A 85 7.60 3.02 21.06
N LEU A 86 6.65 2.09 21.00
CA LEU A 86 5.57 2.12 20.02
C LEU A 86 4.90 3.50 19.97
N THR A 87 4.66 4.00 18.76
CA THR A 87 4.05 5.32 18.47
C THR A 87 4.93 6.54 18.78
N ASP A 88 6.18 6.37 19.22
CA ASP A 88 7.11 7.50 19.36
C ASP A 88 7.40 8.12 17.98
N PRO A 89 7.14 9.41 17.76
CA PRO A 89 7.26 10.04 16.43
C PRO A 89 8.69 10.09 15.87
N LEU A 90 9.71 9.78 16.68
CA LEU A 90 11.11 9.81 16.26
C LEU A 90 11.66 8.40 16.00
N ASP A 91 11.24 7.42 16.80
CA ASP A 91 11.77 6.06 16.76
C ASP A 91 10.89 5.13 15.89
N ASP A 92 9.57 5.32 15.93
CA ASP A 92 8.61 4.45 15.25
C ASP A 92 8.29 4.98 13.83
N PRO A 93 8.71 4.27 12.77
CA PRO A 93 8.52 4.71 11.39
C PRO A 93 7.05 4.60 10.91
N GLU A 94 6.17 3.96 11.69
CA GLU A 94 4.72 3.89 11.45
C GLU A 94 3.92 4.76 12.42
N SER A 95 4.59 5.61 13.21
CA SER A 95 3.91 6.47 14.18
C SER A 95 2.89 7.38 13.50
N TYR A 96 1.69 7.41 14.08
CA TYR A 96 0.67 8.39 13.73
C TYR A 96 0.95 9.78 14.34
N TYR A 97 1.78 9.84 15.37
CA TYR A 97 2.06 11.08 16.08
C TYR A 97 3.20 11.85 15.42
N GLN A 98 3.28 13.13 15.74
CA GLN A 98 4.36 13.99 15.33
C GLN A 98 4.86 14.75 16.55
N ALA A 99 6.18 14.99 16.64
CA ALA A 99 6.72 15.79 17.72
C ALA A 99 6.17 17.22 17.65
N LEU A 100 5.87 17.83 18.81
CA LEU A 100 5.22 19.14 18.88
C LEU A 100 5.98 20.22 18.10
N TRP A 101 7.31 20.24 18.20
CA TRP A 101 8.15 21.21 17.50
C TRP A 101 8.08 21.06 15.97
N GLN A 102 8.04 19.82 15.45
CA GLN A 102 7.86 19.57 14.01
C GLN A 102 6.47 20.01 13.56
N HIS A 103 5.44 19.74 14.37
CA HIS A 103 4.09 20.21 14.09
C HIS A 103 4.04 21.74 14.07
N ASP A 104 4.71 22.41 15.01
CA ASP A 104 4.72 23.87 15.10
C ASP A 104 5.40 24.55 13.90
N GLU A 105 6.36 23.89 13.27
CA GLU A 105 7.00 24.32 12.01
C GLU A 105 6.11 24.12 10.77
N LEU A 106 5.01 23.37 10.86
CA LEU A 106 4.13 23.13 9.70
C LEU A 106 3.41 24.41 9.24
N PRO A 107 3.22 24.57 7.92
CA PRO A 107 2.38 25.63 7.37
C PRO A 107 0.95 25.60 7.96
N PRO A 108 0.29 26.76 8.13
CA PRO A 108 -1.07 26.82 8.68
C PRO A 108 -2.09 25.94 7.94
N THR A 109 -1.93 25.80 6.62
CA THR A 109 -2.77 24.93 5.77
C THR A 109 -2.62 23.46 6.14
N MET A 110 -1.39 22.99 6.41
CA MET A 110 -1.13 21.61 6.81
C MET A 110 -1.70 21.32 8.20
N LYS A 111 -1.53 22.25 9.16
CA LYS A 111 -2.14 22.15 10.49
C LYS A 111 -3.67 22.03 10.40
N PHE A 112 -4.29 22.80 9.51
CA PHE A 112 -5.74 22.71 9.28
C PHE A 112 -6.15 21.37 8.65
N LEU A 113 -5.43 20.88 7.64
CA LEU A 113 -5.67 19.56 7.04
C LEU A 113 -5.56 18.44 8.08
N LEU A 114 -4.51 18.46 8.92
CA LEU A 114 -4.31 17.48 9.99
C LEU A 114 -5.44 17.55 11.04
N LYS A 115 -5.95 18.75 11.35
CA LYS A 115 -7.11 18.90 12.24
C LYS A 115 -8.35 18.18 11.69
N ILE A 116 -8.60 18.28 10.38
CA ILE A 116 -9.70 17.54 9.73
C ILE A 116 -9.39 16.04 9.74
N ASN A 117 -8.17 15.64 9.36
CA ASN A 117 -7.73 14.24 9.35
C ASN A 117 -7.80 13.56 10.73
N ASN A 118 -7.71 14.33 11.81
CA ASN A 118 -7.87 13.82 13.18
C ASN A 118 -9.32 13.52 13.58
N THR A 119 -10.30 13.90 12.76
CA THR A 119 -11.67 13.39 12.89
C THR A 119 -11.80 12.00 12.26
N MET A 120 -12.76 11.18 12.69
CA MET A 120 -12.98 9.86 12.09
C MET A 120 -13.28 9.95 10.59
N ALA A 121 -14.25 10.79 10.19
CA ALA A 121 -14.62 10.97 8.78
C ALA A 121 -13.45 11.54 7.95
N GLY A 122 -12.72 12.51 8.50
CA GLY A 122 -11.53 13.06 7.86
C GLY A 122 -10.44 12.01 7.69
N ARG A 123 -10.21 11.14 8.67
CA ARG A 123 -9.22 10.07 8.56
C ARG A 123 -9.59 9.05 7.48
N PHE A 124 -10.87 8.67 7.39
CA PHE A 124 -11.31 7.73 6.35
C PHE A 124 -11.13 8.29 4.94
N VAL A 125 -11.35 9.60 4.75
CA VAL A 125 -11.30 10.22 3.42
C VAL A 125 -9.91 10.76 3.08
N LEU A 126 -9.27 11.49 3.98
CA LEU A 126 -7.99 12.19 3.76
C LEU A 126 -6.77 11.35 4.16
N GLY A 127 -6.91 10.49 5.17
CA GLY A 127 -5.82 9.74 5.76
C GLY A 127 -5.03 8.91 4.74
N PRO A 128 -5.69 8.11 3.88
CA PRO A 128 -5.00 7.34 2.85
C PRO A 128 -4.18 8.22 1.90
N TRP A 129 -4.74 9.34 1.42
CA TRP A 129 -4.03 10.24 0.51
C TRP A 129 -2.84 10.93 1.18
N LEU A 130 -3.01 11.44 2.40
CA LEU A 130 -1.93 12.06 3.16
C LEU A 130 -0.79 11.06 3.41
N SER A 131 -1.13 9.82 3.77
CA SER A 131 -0.17 8.74 4.00
C SER A 131 0.57 8.37 2.72
N CYS A 132 -0.14 8.20 1.60
CA CYS A 132 0.47 7.92 0.30
C CYS A 132 1.44 9.03 -0.10
N VAL A 133 0.98 10.28 -0.11
CA VAL A 133 1.80 11.43 -0.53
C VAL A 133 3.03 11.58 0.35
N GLY A 134 2.87 11.49 1.68
CA GLY A 134 3.98 11.54 2.63
C GLY A 134 5.00 10.43 2.36
N PHE A 135 4.53 9.19 2.19
CA PHE A 135 5.37 8.04 1.88
C PHE A 135 6.15 8.20 0.58
N PHE A 136 5.49 8.64 -0.51
CA PHE A 136 6.17 8.86 -1.80
C PHE A 136 7.24 9.94 -1.71
N ILE A 137 6.96 11.06 -1.01
CA ILE A 137 7.91 12.15 -0.84
C ILE A 137 9.13 11.68 -0.04
N ASP A 138 8.91 10.96 1.05
CA ASP A 138 9.99 10.44 1.90
C ASP A 138 10.87 9.44 1.15
N ASP A 139 10.27 8.44 0.50
CA ASP A 139 11.01 7.45 -0.27
C ASP A 139 11.75 8.07 -1.47
N ALA A 140 11.16 9.06 -2.15
CA ALA A 140 11.83 9.77 -3.23
C ALA A 140 13.08 10.50 -2.73
N LYS A 141 13.02 11.15 -1.56
CA LYS A 141 14.19 11.80 -0.93
C LYS A 141 15.27 10.78 -0.55
N GLN A 142 14.91 9.58 -0.11
CA GLN A 142 15.88 8.55 0.24
C GLN A 142 16.51 7.90 -0.99
N VAL A 143 15.75 7.67 -2.07
CA VAL A 143 16.28 7.21 -3.36
C VAL A 143 17.22 8.25 -3.97
N ILE A 144 16.73 9.49 -4.04
CA ILE A 144 17.46 10.75 -3.84
C ILE A 144 18.91 10.64 -3.37
N ALA A 145 19.00 10.47 -2.05
CA ALA A 145 20.22 10.36 -1.27
C ALA A 145 21.03 9.07 -1.52
N GLY A 146 20.57 8.18 -2.39
CA GLY A 146 21.32 7.00 -2.83
C GLY A 146 20.98 5.71 -2.09
N ASP A 147 19.85 5.62 -1.39
CA ASP A 147 19.41 4.38 -0.75
C ASP A 147 19.13 3.28 -1.79
N LYS A 148 20.06 2.33 -1.91
CA LYS A 148 20.01 1.24 -2.87
C LYS A 148 18.91 0.21 -2.53
N ALA A 149 18.55 0.06 -1.25
CA ALA A 149 17.56 -0.90 -0.81
C ALA A 149 16.15 -0.42 -1.17
N ILE A 150 15.84 0.86 -0.90
CA ILE A 150 14.58 1.49 -1.27
C ILE A 150 14.44 1.53 -2.79
N ARG A 151 15.50 1.92 -3.52
CA ARG A 151 15.49 1.88 -5.00
C ARG A 151 15.20 0.49 -5.55
N LYS A 152 15.77 -0.56 -4.95
CA LYS A 152 15.49 -1.96 -5.34
C LYS A 152 14.05 -2.36 -5.05
N ALA A 153 13.48 -1.92 -3.93
CA ALA A 153 12.07 -2.16 -3.61
C ALA A 153 11.15 -1.54 -4.66
N TRP A 154 11.39 -0.28 -5.03
CA TRP A 154 10.64 0.40 -6.09
C TRP A 154 10.84 -0.22 -7.46
N LEU A 155 12.05 -0.67 -7.81
CA LEU A 155 12.28 -1.35 -9.09
C LEU A 155 11.46 -2.65 -9.19
N LEU A 156 11.47 -3.47 -8.14
CA LEU A 156 10.69 -4.71 -8.12
C LEU A 156 9.19 -4.45 -8.15
N HIS A 157 8.74 -3.42 -7.44
CA HIS A 157 7.35 -2.96 -7.48
C HIS A 157 6.96 -2.51 -8.90
N ALA A 158 7.80 -1.73 -9.56
CA ALA A 158 7.59 -1.29 -10.93
C ALA A 158 7.53 -2.46 -11.92
N ILE A 159 8.35 -3.52 -11.72
CA ILE A 159 8.25 -4.75 -12.52
C ILE A 159 6.90 -5.44 -12.29
N GLY A 160 6.42 -5.53 -11.05
CA GLY A 160 5.09 -6.08 -10.75
C GLY A 160 3.97 -5.24 -11.37
N LEU A 161 4.05 -3.91 -11.28
CA LEU A 161 3.10 -2.99 -11.91
C LEU A 161 3.09 -3.09 -13.43
N ALA A 162 4.24 -3.30 -14.06
CA ALA A 162 4.34 -3.51 -15.50
C ALA A 162 3.56 -4.76 -15.98
N VAL A 163 3.26 -5.70 -15.07
CA VAL A 163 2.38 -6.84 -15.34
C VAL A 163 0.92 -6.53 -14.97
N VAL A 164 0.68 -5.95 -13.79
CA VAL A 164 -0.68 -5.68 -13.29
C VAL A 164 -1.40 -4.64 -14.15
N MET A 165 -0.74 -3.54 -14.52
CA MET A 165 -1.38 -2.41 -15.21
C MET A 165 -1.94 -2.78 -16.59
N PRO A 166 -1.21 -3.53 -17.45
CA PRO A 166 -1.78 -4.02 -18.71
C PRO A 166 -2.97 -4.97 -18.53
N ILE A 167 -2.95 -5.83 -17.50
CA ILE A 167 -4.08 -6.72 -17.22
C ILE A 167 -5.32 -5.91 -16.86
N VAL A 168 -5.19 -4.87 -16.02
CA VAL A 168 -6.32 -3.99 -15.67
C VAL A 168 -6.83 -3.22 -16.88
N GLN A 169 -5.94 -2.53 -17.60
CA GLN A 169 -6.32 -1.62 -18.68
C GLN A 169 -6.82 -2.36 -19.93
N PHE A 170 -6.14 -3.43 -20.34
CA PHE A 170 -6.42 -4.13 -21.60
C PHE A 170 -7.08 -5.49 -21.42
N GLY A 171 -6.76 -6.20 -20.33
CA GLY A 171 -7.40 -7.48 -20.01
C GLY A 171 -8.83 -7.27 -19.51
N PHE A 172 -8.99 -6.57 -18.40
CA PHE A 172 -10.31 -6.30 -17.82
C PHE A 172 -11.07 -5.19 -18.56
N GLY A 173 -10.34 -4.24 -19.16
CA GLY A 173 -10.94 -3.04 -19.76
C GLY A 173 -11.43 -2.04 -18.70
N ILE A 174 -10.84 -2.06 -17.49
CA ILE A 174 -11.15 -1.09 -16.43
C ILE A 174 -10.29 0.15 -16.69
N PRO A 175 -10.89 1.36 -16.82
CA PRO A 175 -10.12 2.59 -16.86
C PRO A 175 -9.23 2.70 -15.61
N LEU A 176 -7.92 2.91 -15.80
CA LEU A 176 -6.96 2.94 -14.69
C LEU A 176 -7.33 3.92 -13.58
N TRP A 177 -7.94 5.06 -13.91
CA TRP A 177 -8.37 6.04 -12.91
C TRP A 177 -9.45 5.51 -11.96
N LEU A 178 -10.33 4.62 -12.43
CA LEU A 178 -11.30 3.94 -11.56
C LEU A 178 -10.63 2.89 -10.69
N TYR A 179 -9.67 2.16 -11.26
CA TYR A 179 -8.95 1.14 -10.52
C TYR A 179 -8.06 1.74 -9.41
N ILE A 180 -7.53 2.95 -9.59
CA ILE A 180 -6.76 3.67 -8.56
C ILE A 180 -7.62 4.07 -7.34
N LEU A 181 -8.95 4.18 -7.49
CA LEU A 181 -9.84 4.46 -6.35
C LEU A 181 -10.05 3.25 -5.41
N VAL A 182 -9.65 2.07 -5.86
CA VAL A 182 -9.82 0.81 -5.12
C VAL A 182 -8.79 0.63 -3.98
N PRO A 183 -7.48 0.87 -4.21
CA PRO A 183 -6.46 0.70 -3.17
C PRO A 183 -6.23 1.90 -2.24
N VAL A 184 -6.91 3.03 -2.46
CA VAL A 184 -6.76 4.26 -1.67
C VAL A 184 -7.94 4.43 -0.72
#